data_AF-A0A158QUW8-F1
#
_entry.id   AF-A0A158QUW8-F1
#
_cell.length_a   1.000
_cell.length_b   1.000
_cell.length_c   1.000
_cell.angle_alpha   90.00
_cell.angle_beta   90.00
_cell.angle_gamma   90.00
#
_symmetry.space_group_name_H-M   'P 1'
#
loop_
_entity.id
_entity.type
_entity.pdbx_description
1 polymer ?
#
loop_
_entity_poly.entity_id
_entity_poly.type
_entity_poly.pdbx_seq_one_letter_code
_entity_poly.pdbx_strand_id
1 'polypeptide(L)'
;MLNCTKCMQPIGIAEPVVALNKRWHPKCFVCTNCQCNLVDKNFSSKTNAPYCEACFSEKHQPQCDKCAGPIESDQKYAVIGGKNYHSTCFVCEVCQKSLYGGKYAKKNDKITCLAHR
;
A
#
# COMPACT_ATOMS: atom_id res chain seq x y z
N MET A 1 31.60 12.66 13.24
CA MET A 1 31.66 11.27 12.74
C MET A 1 30.29 10.88 12.20
N LEU A 2 30.21 10.25 11.03
CA LEU A 2 28.95 9.83 10.44
C LEU A 2 28.58 8.46 11.02
N ASN A 3 27.42 8.35 11.66
CA ASN A 3 26.97 7.09 12.27
C ASN A 3 25.87 6.46 11.42
N CYS A 4 25.88 5.13 11.32
CA CYS A 4 24.82 4.39 10.64
C CYS A 4 23.53 4.42 11.46
N THR A 5 22.41 4.74 10.81
CA THR A 5 21.11 4.81 11.48
C THR A 5 20.63 3.48 12.05
N LYS A 6 20.99 2.34 11.43
CA LYS A 6 20.54 1.01 11.90
C LYS A 6 21.32 0.51 13.12
N CYS A 7 22.65 0.51 13.04
CA CYS A 7 23.51 -0.11 14.04
C CYS A 7 24.21 0.90 14.96
N MET A 8 24.04 2.20 14.73
CA MET A 8 24.64 3.31 15.48
C MET A 8 26.17 3.35 15.46
N GLN A 9 26.83 2.45 14.73
CA GLN A 9 28.28 2.41 14.57
C GLN A 9 28.77 3.44 13.55
N PRO A 10 30.03 3.92 13.67
CA PRO A 10 30.61 4.82 12.69
C PRO A 10 30.64 4.18 11.30
N ILE A 11 30.30 4.98 10.29
CA ILE A 11 30.54 4.65 8.90
C ILE A 11 32.00 4.99 8.63
N GLY A 12 32.77 3.96 8.28
CA GLY A 12 34.20 4.10 7.96
C GLY A 12 34.41 4.81 6.62
N ILE A 13 35.49 4.43 5.93
CA ILE A 13 35.91 5.09 4.68
C ILE A 13 34.96 4.77 3.50
N ALA A 14 34.22 3.66 3.58
CA ALA A 14 33.31 3.25 2.52
C ALA A 14 32.16 4.24 2.29
N GLU A 15 31.75 4.41 1.04
CA GLU A 15 30.65 5.30 0.69
C GLU A 15 29.34 4.85 1.38
N PRO A 16 28.69 5.74 2.16
CA PRO A 16 27.42 5.44 2.80
C PRO A 16 26.28 5.45 1.79
N VAL A 17 25.25 4.66 2.08
CA VAL A 17 23.94 4.87 1.45
C VAL A 17 23.27 6.06 2.13
N VAL A 18 22.91 7.07 1.33
CA VAL A 18 22.17 8.25 1.77
C VAL A 18 20.73 8.12 1.33
N ALA A 19 19.83 7.87 2.29
CA ALA A 19 18.40 7.67 2.05
C ALA A 19 17.61 8.15 3.26
N LEU A 20 16.41 8.73 3.04
CA LEU A 20 15.53 9.23 4.11
C LEU A 20 16.19 10.30 5.00
N ASN A 21 16.98 11.20 4.40
CA ASN A 21 17.81 12.20 5.11
C ASN A 21 18.73 11.59 6.17
N LYS A 22 19.08 10.31 6.01
CA LYS A 22 19.84 9.49 6.95
C LYS A 22 20.95 8.76 6.21
N ARG A 23 21.91 8.25 6.98
CA ARG A 23 23.07 7.51 6.46
C ARG A 23 23.07 6.08 6.98
N TRP A 24 23.46 5.16 6.12
CA TRP A 24 23.42 3.73 6.37
C TRP A 24 24.68 3.07 5.82
N HIS A 25 25.18 2.01 6.47
CA HIS A 25 26.06 1.09 5.75
C HIS A 25 25.26 0.42 4.63
N PRO A 26 25.88 0.08 3.49
CA PRO A 26 25.22 -0.68 2.41
C PRO A 26 24.52 -1.95 2.92
N LYS A 27 25.17 -2.71 3.80
CA LYS A 27 24.59 -3.90 4.45
C LYS A 27 23.47 -3.62 5.46
N CYS A 28 23.39 -2.40 5.97
CA CYS A 28 22.41 -1.98 6.97
C CYS A 28 21.18 -1.34 6.35
N PHE A 29 21.23 -0.96 5.07
CA PHE A 29 20.09 -0.44 4.35
C PHE A 29 19.19 -1.59 3.85
N VAL A 30 18.33 -2.07 4.75
CA VAL A 30 17.47 -3.23 4.51
C VAL A 30 16.02 -2.94 4.89
N CYS A 31 15.08 -3.69 4.34
CA CYS A 31 13.67 -3.60 4.69
C CYS A 31 13.47 -3.85 6.20
N THR A 32 12.72 -2.98 6.86
CA THR A 32 12.40 -3.10 8.28
C THR A 32 11.64 -4.39 8.61
N ASN A 33 10.80 -4.88 7.68
CA ASN A 33 9.98 -6.09 7.88
C ASN A 33 10.74 -7.38 7.54
N CYS A 34 11.23 -7.54 6.31
CA CYS A 34 11.82 -8.79 5.84
C CYS A 34 13.36 -8.79 5.81
N GLN A 35 14.03 -7.70 6.20
CA GLN A 35 15.49 -7.56 6.23
C GLN A 35 16.21 -7.75 4.88
N CYS A 36 15.49 -7.71 3.75
CA CYS A 36 16.12 -7.76 2.42
C CYS A 36 16.89 -6.46 2.11
N ASN A 37 17.99 -6.56 1.37
CA ASN A 37 18.80 -5.41 0.97
C ASN A 37 18.05 -4.50 -0.03
N LEU A 38 18.13 -3.18 0.19
CA LEU A 38 17.42 -2.15 -0.56
C LEU A 38 18.33 -1.21 -1.39
N VAL A 39 19.66 -1.42 -1.41
CA VAL A 39 20.62 -0.50 -2.07
C VAL A 39 20.29 -0.27 -3.56
N ASP A 40 19.85 -1.32 -4.25
CA ASP A 40 19.52 -1.28 -5.68
C ASP A 40 18.04 -1.64 -5.94
N LYS A 41 17.17 -1.40 -4.96
CA LYS A 41 15.75 -1.72 -5.08
C LYS A 41 14.89 -0.50 -4.82
N ASN A 42 13.75 -0.44 -5.50
CA ASN A 42 12.68 0.47 -5.13
C ASN A 42 12.24 0.18 -3.69
N PHE A 43 12.08 1.25 -2.92
CA PHE A 43 11.66 1.17 -1.53
C PHE A 43 10.71 2.34 -1.21
N SER A 44 9.81 2.08 -0.28
CA SER A 44 8.95 3.10 0.31
C SER A 44 9.34 3.30 1.77
N SER A 45 8.95 4.42 2.35
CA SER A 45 9.24 4.71 3.75
C SER A 45 7.99 5.00 4.54
N LYS A 46 7.97 4.50 5.79
CA LYS A 46 6.94 4.81 6.77
C LYS A 46 7.62 5.12 8.10
N THR A 47 7.20 6.20 8.76
CA THR A 47 7.74 6.62 10.06
C THR A 47 9.28 6.66 10.09
N ASN A 48 9.91 7.16 9.02
CA ASN A 48 11.37 7.23 8.83
C ASN A 48 12.10 5.87 8.79
N ALA A 49 11.40 4.78 8.51
CA ALA A 49 11.96 3.44 8.35
C ALA A 49 11.77 2.94 6.89
N PRO A 50 12.79 2.33 6.26
CA PRO A 50 12.68 1.85 4.89
C PRO A 50 11.97 0.49 4.82
N TYR A 51 11.14 0.31 3.80
CA TYR A 51 10.40 -0.92 3.49
C TYR A 51 10.57 -1.26 2.01
N CYS A 52 10.77 -2.54 1.67
CA CYS A 52 10.65 -2.96 0.27
C CYS A 52 9.20 -2.78 -0.20
N GLU A 53 9.00 -2.64 -1.50
CA GLU A 53 7.65 -2.46 -2.08
C GLU A 53 6.69 -3.56 -1.66
N ALA A 54 7.10 -4.83 -1.69
CA ALA A 54 6.25 -5.95 -1.28
C ALA A 54 5.72 -5.80 0.16
N CYS A 55 6.61 -5.52 1.13
CA CYS A 55 6.21 -5.34 2.53
C CYS A 55 5.43 -4.05 2.77
N PHE A 56 5.70 -3.01 1.99
CA PHE A 56 4.97 -1.75 2.08
C PHE A 56 3.55 -1.91 1.54
N SER A 57 3.40 -2.50 0.35
CA SER A 57 2.11 -2.80 -0.27
C SER A 57 1.30 -3.76 0.58
N GLU A 58 1.87 -4.84 1.10
CA GLU A 58 1.15 -5.79 1.96
C GLU A 58 0.48 -5.11 3.17
N LYS A 59 1.17 -4.17 3.81
CA LYS A 59 0.67 -3.46 5.00
C LYS A 59 -0.18 -2.23 4.70
N HIS A 60 -0.11 -1.67 3.49
CA HIS A 60 -0.72 -0.38 3.16
C HIS A 60 -1.61 -0.40 1.93
N GLN A 61 -1.83 -1.57 1.34
CA GLN A 61 -2.80 -1.76 0.27
C GLN A 61 -4.22 -1.49 0.79
N PRO A 62 -5.05 -0.77 0.02
CA PRO A 62 -6.45 -0.60 0.35
C PRO A 62 -7.12 -1.98 0.40
N GLN A 63 -8.00 -2.19 1.36
CA GLN A 63 -8.78 -3.42 1.48
C GLN A 63 -10.19 -3.18 0.94
N CYS A 64 -10.75 -4.19 0.29
CA CYS A 64 -12.12 -4.11 -0.18
C CYS A 64 -13.10 -4.26 0.98
N ASP A 65 -13.98 -3.28 1.16
CA ASP A 65 -15.02 -3.27 2.19
C ASP A 65 -16.09 -4.37 2.04
N LYS A 66 -16.19 -5.01 0.86
CA LYS A 66 -17.13 -6.11 0.63
C LYS A 66 -16.55 -7.48 0.98
N CYS A 67 -15.32 -7.78 0.56
CA CYS A 67 -14.72 -9.11 0.71
C CYS A 67 -13.56 -9.16 1.70
N ALA A 68 -13.18 -8.02 2.29
CA ALA A 68 -11.99 -7.82 3.15
C ALA A 68 -10.64 -8.16 2.50
N GLY A 69 -10.63 -8.56 1.22
CA GLY A 69 -9.42 -8.88 0.47
C GLY A 69 -8.64 -7.62 0.08
N PRO A 70 -7.31 -7.73 -0.06
CA PRO A 70 -6.48 -6.62 -0.51
C PRO A 70 -6.80 -6.23 -1.96
N ILE A 71 -6.64 -4.94 -2.26
CA ILE A 71 -6.70 -4.39 -3.61
C ILE A 71 -5.26 -4.11 -4.05
N GLU A 72 -4.77 -4.87 -5.02
CA GLU A 72 -3.41 -4.73 -5.53
C GLU A 72 -3.18 -3.34 -6.14
N SER A 73 -1.94 -2.84 -6.05
CA SER A 73 -1.62 -1.48 -6.48
C SER A 73 -1.89 -1.19 -7.96
N ASP A 74 -1.88 -2.21 -8.81
CA ASP A 74 -2.18 -2.09 -10.25
C ASP A 74 -3.69 -2.24 -10.57
N GLN A 75 -4.49 -2.70 -9.60
CA GLN A 75 -5.90 -2.97 -9.83
C GLN A 75 -6.73 -1.68 -9.69
N LYS A 76 -7.56 -1.39 -10.72
CA LYS A 76 -8.56 -0.32 -10.61
C LYS A 76 -9.70 -0.72 -9.66
N TYR A 77 -10.10 0.20 -8.80
CA TYR A 77 -11.15 -0.02 -7.79
C TYR A 77 -12.05 1.20 -7.62
N ALA A 78 -13.22 1.02 -7.00
CA ALA A 78 -14.17 2.09 -6.72
C ALA A 78 -13.98 2.61 -5.29
N VAL A 79 -14.04 3.94 -5.11
CA VAL A 79 -14.02 4.60 -3.81
C VAL A 79 -15.34 5.33 -3.61
N ILE A 80 -16.17 4.86 -2.67
CA ILE A 80 -17.53 5.37 -2.46
C ILE A 80 -17.74 5.64 -0.97
N GLY A 81 -17.88 6.91 -0.60
CA GLY A 81 -18.08 7.30 0.80
C GLY A 81 -16.95 6.84 1.74
N GLY A 82 -15.70 6.88 1.26
CA GLY A 82 -14.52 6.45 2.02
C GLY A 82 -14.28 4.93 2.06
N LYS A 83 -15.18 4.13 1.48
CA LYS A 83 -15.04 2.67 1.35
C LYS A 83 -14.45 2.30 0.00
N ASN A 84 -13.61 1.28 -0.03
CA ASN A 84 -12.94 0.77 -1.24
C ASN A 84 -13.57 -0.54 -1.70
N TYR A 85 -13.76 -0.70 -3.00
CA TYR A 85 -14.34 -1.91 -3.57
C TYR A 85 -13.60 -2.34 -4.82
N HIS A 86 -13.22 -3.61 -4.93
CA HIS A 86 -12.81 -4.17 -6.22
C HIS A 86 -13.89 -3.85 -7.28
N SER A 87 -13.49 -3.65 -8.53
CA SER A 87 -14.41 -3.42 -9.64
C SER A 87 -15.47 -4.53 -9.79
N THR A 88 -15.11 -5.76 -9.44
CA THR A 88 -15.98 -6.94 -9.40
C THR A 88 -16.81 -7.06 -8.11
N CYS A 89 -16.38 -6.42 -7.03
CA CYS A 89 -17.08 -6.41 -5.74
C CYS A 89 -18.12 -5.30 -5.68
N PHE A 90 -17.93 -4.21 -6.43
CA PHE A 90 -18.89 -3.10 -6.51
C PHE A 90 -20.08 -3.47 -7.41
N VAL A 91 -21.08 -4.12 -6.82
CA VAL A 91 -22.24 -4.70 -7.52
C VAL A 91 -23.56 -4.31 -6.85
N CYS A 92 -24.66 -4.43 -7.59
CA CYS A 92 -25.99 -4.28 -7.04
C CYS A 92 -26.27 -5.39 -6.02
N GLU A 93 -26.71 -5.04 -4.82
CA GLU A 93 -27.01 -6.04 -3.78
C GLU A 93 -28.18 -6.97 -4.13
N VAL A 94 -29.06 -6.55 -5.04
CA VAL A 94 -30.23 -7.34 -5.47
C VAL A 94 -29.88 -8.31 -6.60
N CYS A 95 -29.25 -7.84 -7.67
CA CYS A 95 -29.03 -8.64 -8.87
C CYS A 95 -27.56 -8.94 -9.20
N GLN A 96 -26.62 -8.53 -8.33
CA GLN A 96 -25.16 -8.73 -8.49
C GLN A 96 -24.54 -8.14 -9.77
N LYS A 97 -25.29 -7.32 -10.53
CA LYS A 97 -24.74 -6.59 -11.68
C LYS A 97 -23.65 -5.62 -11.22
N SER A 98 -22.49 -5.62 -11.90
CA SER A 98 -21.44 -4.63 -11.66
C SER A 98 -21.96 -3.20 -11.82
N LEU A 99 -21.64 -2.38 -10.83
CA LEU A 99 -21.94 -0.94 -10.80
C LEU A 99 -20.70 -0.11 -11.11
N TYR A 100 -19.55 -0.76 -11.31
CA TYR A 100 -18.28 -0.10 -11.59
C TYR A 100 -18.36 0.67 -12.91
N GLY A 101 -18.01 1.96 -12.88
CA GLY A 101 -18.12 2.87 -14.03
C GLY A 101 -19.56 3.22 -14.46
N GLY A 102 -20.58 2.75 -13.74
CA GLY A 102 -21.98 2.97 -14.05
C GLY A 102 -22.70 3.86 -13.03
N LYS A 103 -23.97 4.18 -13.33
CA LYS A 103 -24.86 4.84 -12.39
C LYS A 103 -25.44 3.84 -11.37
N TYR A 104 -25.58 4.28 -10.14
CA TYR A 104 -26.13 3.49 -9.03
C TYR A 104 -26.99 4.37 -8.11
N ALA A 105 -27.76 3.74 -7.23
CA ALA A 105 -28.53 4.40 -6.18
C ALA A 105 -28.03 3.92 -4.81
N LYS A 106 -27.99 4.82 -3.82
CA LYS A 106 -27.68 4.51 -2.42
C LYS A 106 -28.87 4.86 -1.54
N LYS A 107 -29.42 3.88 -0.78
CA LYS A 107 -30.52 4.09 0.17
C LYS A 107 -30.32 3.20 1.40
N ASN A 108 -30.33 3.79 2.60
CA ASN A 108 -30.12 3.07 3.87
C ASN A 108 -28.86 2.19 3.89
N ASP A 109 -27.74 2.76 3.45
CA ASP A 109 -26.44 2.11 3.21
C ASP A 109 -26.42 0.99 2.15
N LYS A 110 -27.58 0.64 1.58
CA LYS A 110 -27.66 -0.32 0.47
C LYS A 110 -27.34 0.31 -0.88
N ILE A 111 -26.61 -0.41 -1.71
CA ILE A 111 -26.17 0.01 -3.04
C ILE A 111 -26.85 -0.85 -4.10
N THR A 112 -27.63 -0.21 -4.97
CA THR A 112 -28.41 -0.88 -6.01
C THR A 112 -28.18 -0.26 -7.39
N CYS A 113 -28.46 -1.03 -8.44
CA CYS A 113 -28.55 -0.47 -9.79
C CYS A 113 -29.82 0.38 -9.92
N LEU A 114 -29.88 1.24 -10.94
CA LEU A 114 -31.03 2.12 -11.15
C LEU A 114 -32.38 1.39 -11.34
N ALA A 115 -32.35 0.11 -11.74
CA ALA A 115 -33.55 -0.71 -11.87
C ALA A 115 -34.09 -1.22 -10.52
N HIS A 116 -33.26 -1.24 -9.46
CA HIS A 116 -33.61 -1.69 -8.11
C HIS A 116 -33.46 -0.55 -7.08
N ARG A 117 -33.70 0.70 -7.50
CA ARG A 117 -33.62 1.90 -6.66
C ARG A 117 -34.83 2.03 -5.72
#